data_AF-A0A067ECX5-F1
#
_entry.id   AF-A0A067ECX5-F1
#
_cell.length_a   1.000
_cell.length_b   1.000
_cell.length_c   1.000
_cell.angle_alpha   90.00
_cell.angle_beta   90.00
_cell.angle_gamma   90.00
#
_symmetry.space_group_name_H-M   'P 1'
#
loop_
_entity.id
_entity.type
_entity.pdbx_description
1 polymer ?
#
loop_
_entity_poly.entity_id
_entity_poly.type
_entity_poly.pdbx_seq_one_letter_code
_entity_poly.pdbx_strand_id
1 'polypeptide(L)'
;NLEPFNGMWHLSLNGKPRGQFDVVIVAHNVPSCNDRKCANQLLGSSGLPQIARQMKRLELSSIWALLAAFEDLLPLGTKLLSSQSDAPHCWTSSTLQLYGKRNKIPQEIIPTATAEKVKTGMLEGVEAALGLPKSSLQKPVYT
;
A
#
# COMPACT_ATOMS: atom_id res chain seq x y z
N ASN A 1 1.68 -0.03 25.07
CA ASN A 1 2.34 1.27 25.31
C ASN A 1 3.83 1.07 25.33
N LEU A 2 4.55 2.11 24.92
CA LEU A 2 5.97 2.26 25.13
C LEU A 2 6.15 3.45 26.08
N GLU A 3 6.71 3.25 27.26
CA GLU A 3 6.80 4.27 28.32
C GLU A 3 8.23 4.34 28.86
N PRO A 4 8.81 5.53 29.08
CA PRO A 4 10.11 5.66 29.72
C PRO A 4 9.96 5.48 31.24
N PHE A 5 10.78 4.62 31.85
CA PHE A 5 10.82 4.45 33.29
C PHE A 5 12.22 4.04 33.74
N ASN A 6 12.76 4.75 34.74
CA ASN A 6 14.06 4.46 35.35
C ASN A 6 15.22 4.26 34.35
N GLY A 7 15.29 5.11 33.32
CA GLY A 7 16.34 5.03 32.29
C GLY A 7 16.14 3.94 31.24
N MET A 8 15.07 3.15 31.32
CA MET A 8 14.73 2.11 30.35
C MET A 8 13.37 2.35 29.67
N TRP A 9 13.15 1.63 28.57
CA TRP A 9 11.90 1.60 27.85
C TRP A 9 11.05 0.41 28.27
N HIS A 10 9.88 0.68 28.81
CA HIS A 10 8.92 -0.34 29.23
C HIS A 10 7.89 -0.55 28.12
N LEU A 11 7.82 -1.77 27.58
CA LEU A 11 6.85 -2.16 26.56
C LEU A 11 5.70 -2.94 27.20
N SER A 12 4.48 -2.57 26.86
CA SER A 12 3.26 -3.29 27.26
C SER A 12 2.30 -3.48 26.09
N LEU A 13 1.54 -4.56 26.11
CA LEU A 13 0.45 -4.81 25.17
C LEU A 13 -0.83 -5.11 25.96
N ASN A 14 -1.86 -4.28 25.79
CA ASN A 14 -3.13 -4.39 26.50
C ASN A 14 -2.95 -4.49 28.03
N GLY A 15 -2.10 -3.61 28.58
CA GLY A 15 -1.76 -3.57 30.01
C GLY A 15 -0.78 -4.67 30.47
N LYS A 16 -0.49 -5.68 29.64
CA LYS A 16 0.45 -6.76 30.00
C LYS A 16 1.88 -6.36 29.64
N PRO A 17 2.85 -6.44 30.58
CA PRO A 17 4.25 -6.14 30.28
C PRO A 17 4.82 -7.12 29.25
N ARG A 18 5.68 -6.61 28.36
CA ARG A 18 6.33 -7.35 27.28
C ARG A 18 7.85 -7.28 27.33
N GLY A 19 8.41 -6.41 28.17
CA GLY A 19 9.84 -6.32 28.42
C GLY A 19 10.27 -4.93 28.83
N GLN A 20 11.54 -4.83 29.22
CA GLN A 20 12.27 -3.60 29.50
C GLN A 20 13.51 -3.60 28.61
N PHE A 21 13.81 -2.47 27.98
CA PHE A 21 14.85 -2.38 26.97
C PHE A 21 15.63 -1.08 27.10
N ASP A 22 16.95 -1.12 26.92
CA ASP A 22 17.78 0.09 26.84
C ASP A 22 17.52 0.87 25.54
N VAL A 23 17.21 0.16 24.46
CA VAL A 23 16.96 0.72 23.13
C VAL A 23 15.74 0.03 22.49
N VAL A 24 14.90 0.83 21.82
CA VAL A 24 13.74 0.33 21.05
C VAL A 24 13.80 0.88 19.64
N ILE A 25 13.68 -0.02 18.64
CA ILE A 25 13.60 0.33 17.23
C ILE A 25 12.17 0.07 16.75
N VAL A 26 11.49 1.11 16.26
CA VAL A 26 10.12 1.00 15.72
C VAL A 26 10.18 1.00 14.20
N ALA A 27 10.24 -0.19 13.59
CA ALA A 27 10.28 -0.38 12.14
C ALA A 27 8.87 -0.66 11.57
N HIS A 28 7.97 0.30 11.69
CA HIS A 28 6.59 0.16 11.21
C HIS A 28 6.23 1.27 10.22
N ASN A 29 5.39 0.96 9.23
CA ASN A 29 4.83 1.97 8.33
C ASN A 29 3.99 2.98 9.13
N VAL A 30 4.47 4.20 9.27
CA VAL A 30 3.84 5.22 10.14
C VAL A 30 2.77 5.94 9.34
N PRO A 31 1.47 5.77 9.65
CA PRO A 31 0.42 6.37 8.84
C PRO A 31 0.33 7.88 9.01
N SER A 32 -0.12 8.49 7.92
CA SER A 32 -0.71 9.83 7.86
C SER A 32 -1.80 10.01 8.91
N CYS A 33 -1.94 11.26 9.37
CA CYS A 33 -2.86 11.76 10.38
C CYS A 33 -4.24 11.05 10.33
N ASN A 34 -4.76 10.70 11.50
CA ASN A 34 -6.11 10.17 11.80
C ASN A 34 -6.30 8.65 11.77
N ASP A 35 -5.40 7.87 11.15
CA ASP A 35 -5.41 6.42 11.36
C ASP A 35 -4.58 6.07 12.60
N ARG A 36 -5.22 5.56 13.66
CA ARG A 36 -4.53 4.94 14.80
C ARG A 36 -3.85 3.63 14.35
N LYS A 37 -2.69 3.71 13.68
CA LYS A 37 -1.82 2.54 13.47
C LYS A 37 -0.64 2.51 14.43
N CYS A 38 -0.03 1.33 14.50
CA CYS A 38 0.87 0.83 15.53
C CYS A 38 1.95 1.83 16.01
N ALA A 39 2.64 2.53 15.09
CA ALA A 39 3.73 3.44 15.49
C ALA A 39 3.26 4.69 16.25
N ASN A 40 2.17 5.33 15.80
CA ASN A 40 1.65 6.54 16.45
C ASN A 40 1.07 6.23 17.84
N GLN A 41 0.53 5.02 18.03
CA GLN A 41 0.07 4.55 19.32
C GLN A 41 1.23 4.32 20.30
N LEU A 42 2.34 3.72 19.83
CA LEU A 42 3.54 3.52 20.65
C LEU A 42 4.20 4.86 21.01
N LEU A 43 4.35 5.77 20.04
CA LEU A 43 4.96 7.08 20.27
C LEU A 43 4.10 7.97 21.18
N GLY A 44 2.77 7.82 21.15
CA GLY A 44 1.85 8.59 21.98
C GLY A 44 2.12 8.46 23.49
N SER A 45 2.52 7.27 23.94
CA SER A 45 2.87 7.01 25.35
C SER A 45 4.36 7.19 25.67
N SER A 46 5.21 7.38 24.65
CA SER A 46 6.68 7.33 24.80
C SER A 46 7.31 8.52 25.54
N GLY A 47 6.52 9.55 25.89
CA GLY A 47 7.06 10.79 26.44
C GLY A 47 7.85 11.62 25.41
N LEU A 48 7.77 11.29 24.11
CA LEU A 48 8.45 11.98 23.01
C LEU A 48 7.46 12.78 22.13
N PRO A 49 6.83 13.85 22.65
CA PRO A 49 5.73 14.55 21.95
C PRO A 49 6.18 15.23 20.66
N GLN A 50 7.44 15.69 20.58
CA GLN A 50 7.99 16.33 19.38
C GLN A 50 8.13 15.32 18.23
N ILE A 51 8.69 14.14 18.52
CA ILE A 51 8.80 13.04 17.54
C ILE A 51 7.40 12.57 17.16
N ALA A 52 6.50 12.36 18.11
CA ALA A 52 5.11 12.00 17.82
C ALA A 52 4.41 13.02 16.90
N ARG A 53 4.67 14.32 17.07
CA ARG A 53 4.12 15.39 16.21
C ARG A 53 4.74 15.36 14.81
N GLN A 54 6.05 15.15 14.69
CA GLN A 54 6.73 15.03 13.41
C GLN A 54 6.23 13.80 12.64
N MET A 55 6.13 12.66 13.31
CA MET A 55 5.67 11.40 12.73
C MET A 55 4.21 11.49 12.25
N LYS A 56 3.35 12.23 12.96
CA LYS A 56 1.99 12.52 12.48
C LYS A 56 1.95 13.31 11.18
N ARG A 57 2.96 14.14 10.86
CA ARG A 57 2.99 14.95 9.63
C ARG A 57 3.43 14.16 8.40
N LEU A 58 3.90 12.92 8.57
CA LEU A 58 4.31 12.08 7.45
C LEU A 58 3.07 11.62 6.67
N GLU A 59 2.98 12.03 5.41
CA GLU A 59 1.96 11.52 4.51
C GLU A 59 2.45 10.27 3.79
N LEU A 60 1.95 9.10 4.19
CA LEU A 60 2.16 7.90 3.39
C LEU A 60 1.29 7.92 2.13
N SER A 61 1.87 7.45 1.02
CA SER A 61 1.10 7.08 -0.14
C SER A 61 0.43 5.72 0.07
N SER A 62 -0.88 5.66 -0.17
CA SER A 62 -1.56 4.39 -0.40
C SER A 62 -1.63 4.20 -1.91
N ILE A 63 -1.10 3.09 -2.40
CA ILE A 63 -1.13 2.72 -3.82
C ILE A 63 -1.67 1.29 -3.94
N TRP A 64 -2.42 1.05 -5.00
CA TRP A 64 -2.70 -0.29 -5.48
C TRP A 64 -1.81 -0.57 -6.69
N ALA A 65 -1.35 -1.81 -6.80
CA ALA A 65 -0.66 -2.32 -7.97
C ALA A 65 -1.45 -3.53 -8.51
N LEU A 66 -1.63 -3.58 -9.83
CA LEU A 66 -2.23 -4.70 -10.53
C LEU A 66 -1.16 -5.29 -11.43
N LEU A 67 -0.82 -6.55 -11.17
CA LEU A 67 -0.02 -7.38 -12.05
C LEU A 67 -1.00 -8.15 -12.94
N ALA A 68 -0.88 -7.97 -14.25
CA ALA A 68 -1.75 -8.60 -15.25
C ALA A 68 -0.91 -9.04 -16.44
N ALA A 69 -1.17 -10.24 -16.95
CA ALA A 69 -0.55 -10.72 -18.18
C ALA A 69 -1.58 -10.69 -19.33
N PHE A 70 -1.15 -10.30 -20.52
CA PHE A 70 -1.98 -10.30 -21.74
C PHE A 70 -1.29 -11.14 -22.81
N GLU A 71 -2.07 -11.89 -23.59
CA GLU A 71 -1.53 -12.71 -24.70
C GLU A 71 -0.89 -11.81 -25.77
N ASP A 72 -1.62 -10.78 -26.20
CA ASP A 72 -1.06 -9.80 -27.12
C ASP A 72 -0.48 -8.59 -26.36
N LEU A 73 0.49 -7.93 -27.00
CA LEU A 73 0.98 -6.64 -26.55
C LEU A 73 -0.14 -5.61 -26.47
N LEU A 74 -0.14 -4.81 -25.40
CA LEU A 74 -1.01 -3.64 -25.31
C LEU A 74 -0.65 -2.65 -26.43
N PRO A 75 -1.63 -1.95 -27.02
CA PRO A 75 -1.42 -0.99 -28.12
C PRO A 75 -0.77 0.32 -27.64
N LEU A 76 0.37 0.21 -26.96
CA LEU A 76 1.23 1.33 -26.58
C LEU A 76 1.97 1.77 -27.84
N GLY A 77 1.46 2.83 -28.48
CA GLY A 77 2.01 3.50 -29.67
C GLY A 77 3.33 2.93 -30.21
N THR A 78 3.21 2.14 -31.28
CA THR A 78 4.28 1.51 -32.09
C THR A 78 5.69 2.08 -31.88
N LYS A 79 6.47 1.51 -30.94
CA LYS A 79 7.94 1.36 -31.07
C LYS A 79 8.67 0.61 -29.95
N LEU A 80 8.01 0.12 -28.91
CA LEU A 80 8.69 -0.62 -27.86
C LEU A 80 8.33 -2.10 -27.89
N LEU A 81 9.31 -2.87 -28.39
CA LEU A 81 9.51 -4.31 -28.17
C LEU A 81 8.62 -5.25 -29.00
N SER A 82 9.00 -5.45 -30.26
CA SER A 82 8.72 -6.70 -30.96
C SER A 82 9.58 -7.81 -30.36
N SER A 83 9.11 -8.42 -29.28
CA SER A 83 9.58 -9.75 -28.87
C SER A 83 8.52 -10.76 -29.30
N GLN A 84 8.82 -11.52 -30.35
CA GLN A 84 8.03 -12.68 -30.76
C GLN A 84 8.22 -13.80 -29.72
N SER A 85 7.50 -13.73 -28.60
CA SER A 85 7.39 -14.85 -27.68
C SER A 85 5.94 -15.31 -27.62
N ASP A 86 5.70 -16.62 -27.77
CA ASP A 86 4.38 -17.27 -27.56
C ASP A 86 3.92 -17.25 -26.08
N ALA A 87 4.50 -16.39 -25.26
CA ALA A 87 4.23 -16.30 -23.83
C ALA A 87 3.52 -14.98 -23.50
N PRO A 88 2.55 -14.98 -22.58
CA PRO A 88 1.85 -13.78 -22.15
C PRO A 88 2.83 -12.69 -21.66
N HIS A 89 2.56 -11.45 -22.06
CA HIS A 89 3.32 -10.29 -21.64
C HIS A 89 2.79 -9.77 -20.30
N CYS A 90 3.64 -9.77 -19.27
CA CYS A 90 3.31 -9.29 -17.94
C CYS A 90 3.47 -7.77 -17.82
N TRP A 91 2.45 -7.12 -17.24
CA TRP A 91 2.41 -5.69 -16.99
C TRP A 91 2.10 -5.41 -15.53
N THR A 92 2.84 -4.47 -14.95
CA THR A 92 2.51 -3.89 -13.64
C THR A 92 1.96 -2.50 -13.87
N SER A 93 0.69 -2.30 -13.49
CA SER A 93 0.08 -0.97 -13.42
C SER A 93 -0.06 -0.55 -11.96
N SER A 94 0.07 0.75 -11.68
CA SER A 94 -0.03 1.28 -10.33
C SER A 94 -0.95 2.50 -10.30
N THR A 95 -1.74 2.63 -9.24
CA THR A 95 -2.66 3.75 -9.07
C THR A 95 -1.95 5.00 -8.55
N LEU A 96 -2.50 6.17 -8.82
CA LEU A 96 -2.13 7.41 -8.13
C LEU A 96 -2.50 7.36 -6.64
N GLN A 97 -1.77 8.13 -5.83
CA GLN A 97 -1.97 8.23 -4.37
C GLN A 97 -3.42 8.52 -3.96
N LEU A 98 -4.12 9.39 -4.72
CA LEU A 98 -5.51 9.75 -4.42
C LEU A 98 -6.47 8.56 -4.57
N TYR A 99 -6.28 7.74 -5.61
CA TYR A 99 -7.10 6.55 -5.82
C TYR A 99 -6.83 5.50 -4.74
N GLY A 100 -5.56 5.28 -4.38
CA GLY A 100 -5.21 4.35 -3.31
C GLY A 100 -5.66 4.83 -1.92
N LYS A 101 -5.67 6.13 -1.64
CA LYS A 101 -6.26 6.70 -0.41
C LYS A 101 -7.77 6.40 -0.33
N ARG A 102 -8.51 6.48 -1.44
CA ARG A 102 -9.98 6.22 -1.48
C ARG A 102 -10.37 4.74 -1.38
N ASN A 103 -9.49 3.84 -1.80
CA ASN A 103 -9.74 2.39 -1.78
C ASN A 103 -8.84 1.68 -0.77
N LYS A 104 -8.43 2.37 0.29
CA LYS A 104 -7.51 1.84 1.29
C LYS A 104 -8.18 0.76 2.13
N ILE A 105 -7.47 -0.33 2.38
CA ILE A 105 -7.90 -1.46 3.21
C ILE A 105 -6.78 -1.89 4.17
N PRO A 106 -7.08 -2.70 5.19
CA PRO A 106 -6.05 -3.41 5.95
C PRO A 106 -5.25 -4.32 5.02
N GLN A 107 -3.91 -4.30 5.12
CA GLN A 107 -3.05 -5.11 4.26
C GLN A 107 -3.24 -6.62 4.50
N GLU A 108 -3.59 -6.99 5.73
CA GLU A 108 -3.77 -8.39 6.15
C GLU A 108 -5.10 -8.99 5.68
N ILE A 109 -6.07 -8.17 5.26
CA ILE A 109 -7.40 -8.62 4.87
C ILE A 109 -7.87 -7.80 3.68
N ILE A 110 -7.87 -8.43 2.50
CA ILE A 110 -8.37 -7.84 1.26
C ILE A 110 -9.77 -8.37 0.96
N PRO A 111 -10.85 -7.58 1.16
CA PRO A 111 -12.19 -8.02 0.81
C PRO A 111 -12.31 -8.22 -0.70
N THR A 112 -12.87 -9.36 -1.13
CA THR A 112 -13.05 -9.69 -2.55
C THR A 112 -13.79 -8.59 -3.31
N ALA A 113 -14.86 -8.03 -2.73
CA ALA A 113 -15.61 -6.93 -3.36
C ALA A 113 -14.75 -5.69 -3.62
N THR A 114 -13.81 -5.37 -2.73
CA THR A 114 -12.88 -4.25 -2.93
C THR A 114 -11.81 -4.60 -3.95
N ALA A 115 -11.26 -5.82 -3.91
CA ALA A 115 -10.30 -6.29 -4.91
C ALA A 115 -10.89 -6.23 -6.32
N GLU A 116 -12.11 -6.74 -6.51
CA GLU A 116 -12.80 -6.71 -7.80
C GLU A 116 -13.06 -5.28 -8.27
N LYS A 117 -13.56 -4.41 -7.39
CA LYS A 117 -13.77 -2.99 -7.72
C LYS A 117 -12.47 -2.30 -8.16
N VAL A 118 -11.38 -2.51 -7.42
CA VAL A 118 -10.08 -1.91 -7.74
C VAL A 118 -9.53 -2.47 -9.04
N LYS A 119 -9.59 -3.78 -9.24
CA LYS A 119 -9.17 -4.46 -10.47
C LYS A 119 -9.89 -3.90 -11.69
N THR A 120 -11.22 -3.81 -11.65
CA THR A 120 -12.02 -3.21 -12.73
C THR A 120 -11.62 -1.76 -12.98
N GLY A 121 -11.50 -0.94 -11.93
CA GLY A 121 -11.11 0.45 -12.07
C GLY A 121 -9.68 0.65 -12.61
N MET A 122 -8.76 -0.27 -12.30
CA MET A 122 -7.40 -0.24 -12.82
C MET A 122 -7.35 -0.64 -14.30
N LEU A 123 -8.11 -1.66 -14.71
CA LEU A 123 -8.23 -2.05 -16.12
C LEU A 123 -8.89 -0.94 -16.95
N GLU A 124 -9.97 -0.32 -16.46
CA GLU A 124 -10.58 0.87 -17.10
C GLU A 124 -9.57 2.03 -17.22
N GLY A 125 -8.69 2.19 -16.22
CA GLY A 125 -7.61 3.18 -16.26
C GLY A 125 -6.57 2.89 -17.34
N VAL A 126 -6.23 1.62 -17.56
CA VAL A 126 -5.36 1.17 -18.66
C VAL A 126 -6.03 1.45 -20.01
N GLU A 127 -7.30 1.11 -20.16
CA GLU A 127 -8.07 1.41 -21.39
C GLU A 127 -8.07 2.90 -21.70
N ALA A 128 -8.38 3.73 -20.71
CA ALA A 128 -8.37 5.18 -20.87
C ALA A 128 -6.99 5.73 -21.25
N ALA A 129 -5.91 5.20 -20.66
CA ALA A 129 -4.54 5.61 -20.99
C ALA A 129 -4.12 5.21 -22.42
N LEU A 130 -4.70 4.12 -22.94
CA LEU A 130 -4.49 3.63 -24.30
C LEU A 130 -5.46 4.24 -25.32
N GLY A 131 -6.43 5.06 -24.89
CA GLY A 131 -7.49 5.60 -25.74
C GLY A 131 -8.49 4.54 -26.23
N LEU A 132 -8.61 3.43 -25.50
CA LEU A 132 -9.49 2.32 -25.85
C LEU A 132 -10.91 2.53 -25.29
N PRO A 133 -11.95 2.01 -25.96
CA PRO A 133 -13.29 1.94 -25.41
C PRO A 133 -13.32 1.12 -24.10
N LYS A 134 -14.26 1.44 -23.22
CA LYS A 134 -14.45 0.66 -21.99
C LYS A 134 -14.77 -0.80 -22.29
N SER A 135 -14.18 -1.71 -21.52
CA SER A 135 -14.35 -3.16 -21.64
C SER A 135 -13.89 -3.75 -22.98
N SER A 136 -12.96 -3.07 -23.67
CA SER A 136 -12.36 -3.56 -24.93
C SER A 136 -10.99 -4.18 -24.72
N LEU A 137 -10.40 -4.03 -23.54
CA LEU A 137 -9.15 -4.70 -23.19
C LEU A 137 -9.34 -6.21 -23.20
N GLN A 138 -8.34 -6.93 -23.70
CA GLN A 138 -8.30 -8.38 -23.59
C GLN A 138 -8.41 -8.81 -22.13
N LYS A 139 -8.98 -9.99 -21.89
CA LYS A 139 -9.05 -10.54 -20.53
C LYS A 139 -7.63 -10.87 -20.06
N PRO A 140 -7.17 -10.26 -18.96
CA PRO A 140 -5.86 -10.59 -18.41
C PRO A 140 -5.85 -12.01 -17.85
N VAL A 141 -4.70 -12.66 -17.99
CA VAL A 141 -4.36 -13.93 -17.34
C VAL A 141 -3.81 -13.63 -15.95
N TYR A 142 -4.37 -14.31 -14.95
CA TYR A 142 -3.89 -14.29 -13.57
C TYR A 142 -3.30 -15.67 -13.25
N THR A 143 -2.02 -15.72 -12.88
CA THR A 143 -1.34 -16.91 -12.38
C THR A 143 -1.27 -16.91 -10.87
#